data_AF-A0A109KMS4-F1
#
_entry.id   AF-A0A109KMS4-F1
#
_cell.length_a   1.000
_cell.length_b   1.000
_cell.length_c   1.000
_cell.angle_alpha   90.00
_cell.angle_beta   90.00
_cell.angle_gamma   90.00
#
_symmetry.space_group_name_H-M   'P 1'
#
loop_
_entity.id
_entity.type
_entity.pdbx_description
1 polymer ?
#
loop_
_entity_poly.entity_id
_entity_poly.type
_entity_poly.pdbx_seq_one_letter_code
_entity_poly.pdbx_strand_id
1 'polypeptide(L)'
;MSEKGVNGPVEVQMLVHVTNGQQNGVATIGMGLGNYPTPQELAERLAKFERGELPSISPGFRLQTSAEFFDTACMEKTGQTFATPASWQQWKPID
;
A
#
# COMPACT_ATOMS: atom_id res chain seq x y z
N MET A 1 -5.20 -4.37 -28.94
CA MET A 1 -6.55 -3.86 -28.58
C MET A 1 -6.38 -3.17 -27.25
N SER A 2 -6.62 -1.86 -27.18
CA SER A 2 -6.54 -1.10 -25.92
C SER A 2 -7.83 -1.37 -25.15
N GLU A 3 -7.75 -2.12 -24.05
CA GLU A 3 -8.80 -2.16 -23.04
C GLU A 3 -8.92 -0.75 -22.47
N LYS A 4 -9.85 0.05 -23.02
CA LYS A 4 -10.22 1.31 -22.39
C LYS A 4 -10.87 0.96 -21.06
N GLY A 5 -10.24 1.40 -19.96
CA GLY A 5 -10.81 1.29 -18.62
C GLY A 5 -12.24 1.86 -18.57
N VAL A 6 -13.05 1.34 -17.66
CA VAL A 6 -14.45 1.78 -17.49
C VAL A 6 -14.45 3.22 -16.95
N ASN A 7 -14.62 4.22 -17.81
CA ASN A 7 -14.69 5.60 -17.33
C ASN A 7 -16.04 5.85 -16.63
N GLY A 8 -16.01 6.37 -15.41
CA GLY A 8 -17.20 6.57 -14.57
C GLY A 8 -17.02 7.75 -13.61
N PRO A 9 -18.09 8.22 -12.94
CA PRO A 9 -18.03 9.38 -12.04
C PRO A 9 -17.37 9.01 -10.70
N VAL A 10 -16.10 8.61 -10.76
CA VAL A 10 -15.33 8.10 -9.61
C VAL A 10 -14.01 8.84 -9.48
N GLU A 11 -13.57 9.02 -8.24
CA GLU A 11 -12.21 9.40 -7.89
C GLU A 11 -11.55 8.19 -7.23
N VAL A 12 -10.37 7.82 -7.71
CA VAL A 12 -9.61 6.70 -7.12
C VAL A 12 -8.50 7.29 -6.26
N GLN A 13 -8.41 6.79 -5.03
CA GLN A 13 -7.33 7.11 -4.09
C GLN A 13 -6.65 5.82 -3.68
N MET A 14 -5.32 5.84 -3.65
CA MET A 14 -4.49 4.74 -3.17
C MET A 14 -4.00 5.08 -1.77
N LEU A 15 -4.44 4.28 -0.79
CA LEU A 15 -3.93 4.36 0.58
C LEU A 15 -2.69 3.48 0.68
N VAL A 16 -1.57 4.06 1.08
CA VAL A 16 -0.29 3.35 1.21
C VAL A 16 0.21 3.48 2.63
N HIS A 17 0.65 2.36 3.21
CA HIS A 17 1.17 2.36 4.57
C HIS A 17 2.66 2.68 4.56
N VAL A 18 3.07 3.57 5.45
CA VAL A 18 4.44 4.06 5.57
C VAL A 18 4.95 3.87 6.99
N THR A 19 6.27 3.76 7.14
CA THR A 19 6.92 3.63 8.44
C THR A 19 8.31 4.27 8.44
N ASN A 20 8.74 4.77 9.59
CA ASN A 20 10.13 5.17 9.86
C ASN A 20 10.83 4.22 10.87
N GLY A 21 10.21 3.08 11.18
CA GLY A 21 10.70 2.10 12.17
C GLY A 21 10.31 2.41 13.63
N GLN A 22 9.79 3.60 13.91
CA GLN A 22 9.26 3.99 15.23
C GLN A 22 7.76 4.30 15.19
N GLN A 23 7.29 4.79 14.05
CA GLN A 23 5.93 5.25 13.82
C GLN A 23 5.44 4.68 12.49
N ASN A 24 4.16 4.27 12.49
CA ASN A 24 3.44 3.88 11.29
C ASN A 24 2.47 5.00 10.90
N GLY A 25 2.21 5.12 9.60
CA GLY A 25 1.27 6.09 9.07
C GLY A 25 0.63 5.59 7.78
N VAL A 26 -0.37 6.33 7.31
CA VAL A 26 -1.04 6.08 6.04
C VAL A 26 -0.95 7.34 5.20
N ALA A 27 -0.45 7.21 3.98
CA ALA A 27 -0.44 8.29 3.00
C ALA A 27 -1.51 8.02 1.94
N THR A 28 -2.20 9.08 1.52
CA THR A 28 -3.21 9.02 0.48
C THR A 28 -2.63 9.58 -0.82
N ILE A 29 -2.64 8.76 -1.87
CA ILE A 29 -2.21 9.13 -3.20
C ILE A 29 -3.43 9.27 -4.10
N GLY A 30 -3.69 10.48 -4.61
CA GLY A 30 -4.73 10.70 -5.61
C GLY A 30 -4.35 10.09 -6.96
N MET A 31 -5.27 9.34 -7.57
CA MET A 31 -5.10 8.70 -8.89
C MET A 31 -5.88 9.43 -10.01
N GLY A 32 -6.58 10.51 -9.67
CA GLY A 32 -7.36 11.30 -10.62
C GLY A 32 -8.84 10.91 -10.67
N LEU A 33 -9.59 11.73 -11.41
CA LEU A 33 -11.04 11.61 -11.59
C LEU A 33 -11.36 10.95 -12.92
N GLY A 34 -12.39 10.10 -12.95
CA GLY A 34 -13.02 9.67 -14.19
C GLY A 34 -12.46 8.39 -14.80
N ASN A 35 -11.30 7.90 -14.33
CA ASN A 35 -10.61 6.74 -14.87
C ASN A 35 -10.23 5.78 -13.74
N TYR A 36 -10.44 4.47 -13.94
CA TYR A 36 -9.83 3.46 -13.07
C TYR A 36 -8.40 3.20 -13.52
N PRO A 37 -7.41 3.34 -12.62
CA PRO A 37 -6.02 3.08 -12.97
C PRO A 37 -5.79 1.59 -13.20
N THR A 38 -4.98 1.28 -14.20
CA THR A 38 -4.45 -0.06 -14.45
C THR A 38 -3.45 -0.46 -13.36
N PRO A 39 -3.17 -1.77 -13.17
CA PRO A 39 -2.13 -2.23 -12.24
C PRO A 39 -0.75 -1.62 -12.52
N GLN A 40 -0.44 -1.36 -13.80
CA GLN A 40 0.83 -0.73 -14.19
C GLN A 40 0.88 0.74 -13.77
N GLU A 41 -0.19 1.50 -14.00
CA GLU A 41 -0.27 2.90 -13.55
C GLU A 41 -0.20 3.03 -12.02
N LEU A 42 -0.80 2.08 -11.28
CA LEU A 42 -0.66 1.99 -9.83
C LEU A 42 0.80 1.80 -9.41
N ALA A 43 1.50 0.85 -10.04
CA ALA A 43 2.91 0.57 -9.74
C ALA A 43 3.82 1.76 -10.06
N GLU A 44 3.62 2.40 -11.21
CA GLU A 44 4.37 3.60 -11.61
C GLU A 44 4.12 4.77 -10.67
N ARG A 45 2.85 5.00 -10.28
CA ARG A 45 2.48 6.07 -9.35
C ARG A 45 3.05 5.84 -7.95
N LEU A 46 3.03 4.59 -7.47
CA LEU A 46 3.62 4.19 -6.20
C LEU A 46 5.13 4.39 -6.20
N ALA A 47 5.82 3.97 -7.26
CA ALA A 47 7.27 4.17 -7.40
C ALA A 47 7.64 5.65 -7.45
N LYS A 48 6.85 6.49 -8.14
CA LYS A 48 7.02 7.95 -8.15
C LYS A 48 6.83 8.54 -6.75
N PHE A 49 5.81 8.09 -6.03
CA PHE A 49 5.55 8.52 -4.66
C PHE A 49 6.75 8.20 -3.75
N GLU A 50 7.17 6.94 -3.73
CA GLU A 50 8.27 6.46 -2.87
C GLU A 50 9.58 7.19 -3.12
N ARG A 51 9.96 7.42 -4.39
CA ARG A 51 11.27 7.98 -4.73
C ARG A 51 11.31 9.51 -4.70
N GLY A 52 10.20 10.18 -5.02
CA GLY A 52 10.18 11.63 -5.22
C GLY A 52 9.40 12.40 -4.14
N GLU A 53 8.19 11.95 -3.84
CA GLU A 53 7.25 12.73 -3.02
C GLU A 53 7.42 12.43 -1.53
N LEU A 54 7.49 11.14 -1.15
CA LEU A 54 7.56 10.72 0.24
C LEU A 54 8.76 11.30 1.00
N PRO A 55 10.00 11.32 0.46
CA PRO A 55 11.14 11.90 1.17
C PRO A 55 11.00 13.40 1.41
N SER A 56 10.23 14.09 0.57
CA SER A 56 10.00 15.54 0.67
C SER A 56 8.91 15.88 1.68
N ILE A 57 7.84 15.06 1.74
CA ILE A 57 6.67 15.30 2.59
C ILE A 57 6.90 14.79 4.02
N SER A 58 7.55 13.63 4.16
CA SER A 58 7.81 13.00 5.45
C SER A 58 9.20 12.35 5.46
N PRO A 59 10.28 13.14 5.70
CA PRO A 59 11.64 12.64 5.71
C PRO A 59 11.82 11.48 6.69
N GLY A 60 12.51 10.43 6.25
CA GLY A 60 12.78 9.23 7.06
C GLY A 60 11.66 8.18 7.03
N PHE A 61 10.50 8.48 6.44
CA PHE A 61 9.49 7.48 6.16
C PHE A 61 9.76 6.75 4.84
N ARG A 62 9.47 5.46 4.82
CA ARG A 62 9.43 4.60 3.62
C ARG A 62 8.12 3.84 3.57
N LEU A 63 7.83 3.21 2.42
CA LEU A 63 6.74 2.24 2.34
C LEU A 63 6.99 1.07 3.31
N GLN A 64 5.92 0.58 3.94
CA GLN A 64 5.98 -0.66 4.69
C GLN A 64 6.27 -1.83 3.73
N THR A 65 7.05 -2.80 4.21
CA THR A 65 7.17 -4.11 3.58
C THR A 65 5.89 -4.91 3.79
N SER A 66 5.70 -5.98 3.02
CA SER A 66 4.52 -6.85 3.16
C SER A 66 4.37 -7.43 4.56
N ALA A 67 5.48 -7.75 5.24
CA ALA A 67 5.45 -8.27 6.60
C ALA A 67 5.01 -7.19 7.60
N GLU A 68 5.59 -6.00 7.53
CA GLU A 68 5.22 -4.87 8.40
C GLU A 68 3.77 -4.43 8.21
N PHE A 69 3.28 -4.46 6.97
CA PHE A 69 1.88 -4.18 6.68
C PHE A 69 0.95 -5.23 7.30
N PHE A 70 1.31 -6.51 7.21
CA PHE A 70 0.53 -7.57 7.84
C PHE A 70 0.49 -7.43 9.36
N ASP A 71 1.65 -7.17 9.99
CA ASP A 71 1.72 -6.94 11.44
C ASP A 71 0.83 -5.76 11.86
N THR A 72 0.86 -4.67 11.07
CA THR A 72 0.00 -3.50 11.27
C THR A 72 -1.48 -3.88 11.17
N ALA A 73 -1.88 -4.60 10.12
CA ALA A 73 -3.25 -5.01 9.90
C ALA A 73 -3.77 -5.97 10.98
N CYS A 74 -2.92 -6.87 11.49
CA CYS A 74 -3.26 -7.76 12.59
C CYS A 74 -3.45 -6.97 13.89
N MET A 75 -2.51 -6.09 14.24
CA MET A 75 -2.65 -5.24 15.42
C MET A 75 -3.91 -4.39 15.37
N GLU A 76 -4.25 -3.79 14.23
CA GLU A 76 -5.46 -2.96 14.07
C GLU A 76 -6.75 -3.77 14.22
N LYS A 77 -6.79 -5.01 13.73
CA LYS A 77 -8.03 -5.81 13.68
C LYS A 77 -8.22 -6.73 14.88
N THR A 78 -7.15 -7.26 15.45
CA THR A 78 -7.19 -8.28 16.51
C THR A 78 -6.52 -7.84 17.80
N GLY A 79 -5.77 -6.73 17.78
CA GLY A 79 -4.96 -6.27 18.92
C GLY A 79 -3.71 -7.10 19.18
N GLN A 80 -3.34 -8.01 18.27
CA GLN A 80 -2.18 -8.90 18.41
C GLN A 80 -1.49 -9.14 17.05
N THR A 81 -0.18 -9.38 17.05
CA THR A 81 0.57 -9.83 15.87
C THR A 81 0.58 -11.36 15.79
N PHE A 82 0.53 -11.91 14.58
CA PHE A 82 0.68 -13.35 14.35
C PHE A 82 2.03 -13.63 13.70
N ALA A 83 2.55 -14.86 13.84
CA ALA A 83 3.73 -15.26 13.10
C ALA A 83 3.40 -15.31 11.60
N THR A 84 3.82 -14.29 10.87
CA THR A 84 3.62 -14.19 9.43
C THR A 84 4.63 -15.10 8.73
N PRO A 85 4.19 -16.07 7.91
CA PRO A 85 5.11 -16.84 7.09
C PRO A 85 5.79 -15.91 6.07
N ALA A 86 7.06 -16.17 5.74
CA ALA A 86 7.83 -15.32 4.82
C ALA A 86 7.23 -15.28 3.40
N SER A 87 6.34 -16.22 3.05
CA SER A 87 5.54 -16.20 1.84
C SER A 87 4.10 -16.68 2.09
N TRP A 88 3.15 -16.24 1.27
CA TRP A 88 1.75 -16.69 1.36
C TRP A 88 1.59 -18.21 1.22
N GLN A 89 2.55 -18.88 0.56
CA GLN A 89 2.58 -20.34 0.35
C GLN A 89 2.93 -21.11 1.63
N GLN A 90 3.46 -20.43 2.65
CA GLN A 90 3.86 -21.04 3.92
C GLN A 90 2.79 -20.92 5.02
N TRP A 91 1.59 -20.44 4.68
CA TRP A 91 0.44 -20.51 5.59
C TRP A 91 0.06 -21.98 5.82
N LYS A 92 0.48 -22.53 6.95
CA LYS A 92 -0.14 -23.70 7.55
C LYS A 92 -0.89 -23.27 8.81
N PRO A 93 -2.10 -23.81 9.07
CA PRO A 93 -2.71 -23.71 10.38
C PRO A 93 -1.70 -24.19 11.43
N ILE A 94 -1.58 -23.45 12.53
CA ILE A 94 -0.88 -23.94 13.71
C ILE A 94 -1.89 -24.83 14.42
N ASP A 95 -1.63 -26.15 14.43
CA ASP A 95 -2.39 -27.13 15.23
C ASP A 95 -2.17 -26.89 16.73
#